data_AF-A0A1N7K0G7-F1
#
_entry.id   AF-A0A1N7K0G7-F1
#
_cell.length_a   1.000
_cell.length_b   1.000
_cell.length_c   1.000
_cell.angle_alpha   90.00
_cell.angle_beta   90.00
_cell.angle_gamma   90.00
#
_symmetry.space_group_name_H-M   'P 1'
#
loop_
_entity.id
_entity.type
_entity.pdbx_description
1 polymer ?
#
loop_
_entity_poly.entity_id
_entity_poly.type
_entity_poly.pdbx_seq_one_letter_code
_entity_poly.pdbx_strand_id
1 'polypeptide(L)'
;MVRMRKRLGLVLSMVTSVLVGCGASHPSPLNQDKSLLTWNAAKHEVRWKVVAGDGRANGGMNFDGYANGSMTLVVPIGWRVVIDFDNASLMPHSAMVVPYGDRERSNFDATMVAFPGAETPNPSQGDPQGTHRDVIFTAAKVGTYALVCGVPGHALAGMWDQLVVSDEAKHPSLRVQRDS
;
A
#
# COMPACT_ATOMS: atom_id res chain seq x y z
N MET A 1 -2.05 77.42 -12.11
CA MET A 1 -3.00 78.21 -11.27
C MET A 1 -3.96 77.25 -10.58
N VAL A 2 -4.11 77.41 -9.25
CA VAL A 2 -5.28 77.09 -8.37
C VAL A 2 -5.84 75.65 -8.47
N ARG A 3 -5.61 74.69 -7.55
CA ARG A 3 -5.74 74.57 -6.07
C ARG A 3 -7.19 74.59 -5.54
N MET A 4 -7.74 73.41 -5.20
CA MET A 4 -8.58 73.09 -4.01
C MET A 4 -9.09 71.63 -4.13
N ARG A 5 -8.67 70.64 -3.33
CA ARG A 5 -8.84 70.34 -1.88
C ARG A 5 -10.29 70.22 -1.40
N LYS A 6 -10.71 69.00 -1.01
CA LYS A 6 -11.15 68.56 0.34
C LYS A 6 -11.70 67.12 0.31
N ARG A 7 -11.10 66.20 1.08
CA ARG A 7 -11.55 65.56 2.37
C ARG A 7 -12.39 64.29 2.12
N LEU A 8 -11.85 63.10 2.42
CA LEU A 8 -11.78 62.41 3.72
C LEU A 8 -12.99 61.47 3.90
N GLY A 9 -12.73 60.17 3.92
CA GLY A 9 -13.71 59.11 4.19
C GLY A 9 -13.03 57.74 4.23
N LEU A 10 -12.35 57.45 5.35
CA LEU A 10 -11.85 56.14 5.73
C LEU A 10 -13.05 55.22 6.02
N VAL A 11 -13.17 54.08 5.32
CA VAL A 11 -13.94 52.93 5.83
C VAL A 11 -13.06 51.69 5.67
N LEU A 12 -12.43 51.32 6.78
CA LEU A 12 -11.72 50.06 6.96
C LEU A 12 -12.78 48.97 7.16
N SER A 13 -13.02 48.14 6.14
CA SER A 13 -13.84 46.94 6.29
C SER A 13 -12.91 45.74 6.49
N MET A 14 -12.69 45.40 7.75
CA MET A 14 -11.95 44.23 8.18
C MET A 14 -12.90 43.03 8.08
N VAL A 15 -12.87 42.31 6.95
CA VAL A 15 -13.58 41.03 6.82
C VAL A 15 -12.63 39.93 7.26
N THR A 16 -12.72 39.56 8.53
CA THR A 16 -12.11 38.34 9.07
C THR A 16 -12.94 37.14 8.65
N SER A 17 -12.59 36.53 7.52
CA SER A 17 -13.09 35.21 7.15
C SER A 17 -12.32 34.14 7.92
N VAL A 18 -12.90 33.73 9.06
CA VAL A 18 -12.52 32.50 9.74
C VAL A 18 -13.11 31.34 8.93
N LEU A 19 -12.30 30.72 8.08
CA LEU A 19 -12.61 29.40 7.55
C LEU A 19 -11.96 28.35 8.44
N VAL A 20 -12.85 27.71 9.19
CA VAL A 20 -12.70 26.47 9.94
C VAL A 20 -11.89 25.46 9.12
N GLY A 21 -10.83 24.93 9.74
CA GLY A 21 -10.02 23.88 9.16
C GLY A 21 -10.80 22.57 9.03
N CYS A 22 -10.71 21.97 7.86
CA CYS A 22 -10.71 20.51 7.71
C CYS A 22 -9.30 20.10 7.30
N GLY A 23 -8.32 20.36 8.17
CA GLY A 23 -7.08 19.62 8.12
C GLY A 23 -7.39 18.20 8.56
N ALA A 24 -7.73 17.31 7.61
CA ALA A 24 -7.58 15.89 7.85
C ALA A 24 -6.07 15.68 8.06
N SER A 25 -5.63 15.70 9.31
CA SER A 25 -4.33 15.22 9.69
C SER A 25 -4.32 13.72 9.41
N HIS A 26 -4.00 13.36 8.16
CA HIS A 26 -3.52 12.02 7.88
C HIS A 26 -2.29 11.81 8.78
N PRO A 27 -2.24 10.74 9.58
CA PRO A 27 -1.04 10.43 10.34
C PRO A 27 0.14 10.40 9.37
N SER A 28 1.25 11.05 9.73
CA SER A 28 2.46 11.02 8.92
C SER A 28 2.84 9.57 8.61
N PRO A 29 3.24 9.24 7.37
CA PRO A 29 3.59 7.86 6.96
C PRO A 29 4.62 7.17 7.86
N LEU A 30 5.45 7.95 8.56
CA LEU A 30 6.43 7.48 9.56
C LEU A 30 5.83 6.60 10.68
N ASN A 31 4.55 6.75 11.01
CA ASN A 31 3.87 5.90 12.02
C ASN A 31 3.09 4.73 11.39
N GLN A 32 2.85 4.72 10.08
CA GLN A 32 2.20 3.62 9.37
C GLN A 32 3.16 2.43 9.25
N ASP A 33 4.43 2.65 8.88
CA ASP A 33 5.42 1.60 8.62
C ASP A 33 5.62 0.62 9.81
N LYS A 34 5.65 1.13 11.05
CA LYS A 34 5.75 0.29 12.26
C LYS A 34 4.49 -0.53 12.56
N SER A 35 3.35 -0.14 12.00
CA SER A 35 2.07 -0.81 12.21
C SER A 35 1.78 -1.92 11.19
N LEU A 36 2.51 -1.95 10.06
CA LEU A 36 2.27 -2.91 8.97
C LEU A 36 2.99 -4.25 9.14
N LEU A 37 3.98 -4.33 10.04
CA LEU A 37 4.81 -5.51 10.19
C LEU A 37 4.92 -5.96 11.65
N THR A 38 4.53 -7.21 11.91
CA THR A 38 4.82 -7.90 13.17
C THR A 38 5.46 -9.25 12.88
N TRP A 39 6.25 -9.78 13.81
CA TRP A 39 6.86 -11.09 13.62
C TRP A 39 7.13 -11.81 14.94
N ASN A 40 7.21 -13.15 14.86
CA ASN A 40 7.57 -14.02 15.95
C ASN A 40 8.78 -14.87 15.53
N ALA A 41 9.96 -14.49 16.05
CA ALA A 41 11.21 -15.18 15.72
C ALA A 41 11.24 -16.63 16.19
N ALA A 42 10.64 -16.96 17.35
CA ALA A 42 10.60 -18.34 17.85
C ALA A 42 9.73 -19.26 16.98
N LYS A 43 8.75 -18.69 16.27
CA LYS A 43 7.85 -19.42 15.35
C LYS A 43 8.26 -19.30 13.88
N HIS A 44 9.34 -18.56 13.57
CA HIS A 44 9.69 -18.18 12.20
C HIS A 44 8.48 -17.66 11.41
N GLU A 45 7.72 -16.75 12.01
CA GLU A 45 6.50 -16.18 11.41
C GLU A 45 6.63 -14.68 11.24
N VAL A 46 6.23 -14.16 10.09
CA VAL A 46 5.98 -12.74 9.85
C VAL A 46 4.52 -12.54 9.47
N ARG A 47 3.89 -11.51 10.04
CA ARG A 47 2.58 -11.02 9.64
C ARG A 47 2.75 -9.63 9.03
N TRP A 48 2.35 -9.51 7.77
CA TRP A 48 2.37 -8.29 6.98
C TRP A 48 0.94 -7.86 6.72
N LYS A 49 0.54 -6.73 7.29
CA LYS A 49 -0.75 -6.10 7.01
C LYS A 49 -0.73 -5.48 5.62
N VAL A 50 -1.77 -5.76 4.85
CA VAL A 50 -1.96 -5.29 3.47
C VAL A 50 -3.39 -4.78 3.31
N VAL A 51 -3.56 -3.46 3.31
CA VAL A 51 -4.84 -2.80 3.06
C VAL A 51 -4.91 -2.36 1.60
N ALA A 52 -5.71 -3.06 0.80
CA ALA A 52 -5.93 -2.70 -0.59
C ALA A 52 -6.81 -1.45 -0.72
N GLY A 53 -6.36 -0.52 -1.58
CA GLY A 53 -7.07 0.72 -1.85
C GLY A 53 -7.17 1.64 -0.63
N ASP A 54 -6.11 1.71 0.19
CA ASP A 54 -6.07 2.63 1.33
C ASP A 54 -6.00 4.09 0.84
N GLY A 55 -7.00 4.88 1.22
CA GLY A 55 -7.12 6.27 0.82
C GLY A 55 -7.25 6.48 -0.70
N ARG A 56 -6.51 7.47 -1.23
CA ARG A 56 -6.57 7.90 -2.65
C ARG A 56 -5.24 7.79 -3.39
N ALA A 57 -4.19 7.28 -2.75
CA ALA A 57 -2.88 7.13 -3.36
C ALA A 57 -2.97 6.23 -4.62
N ASN A 58 -2.21 6.57 -5.65
CA ASN A 58 -2.26 5.91 -6.96
C ASN A 58 -3.70 5.71 -7.51
N GLY A 59 -4.61 6.66 -7.25
CA GLY A 59 -6.01 6.56 -7.67
C GLY A 59 -6.80 5.42 -7.01
N GLY A 60 -6.31 4.89 -5.88
CA GLY A 60 -6.86 3.70 -5.22
C GLY A 60 -6.19 2.38 -5.62
N MET A 61 -5.20 2.42 -6.53
CA MET A 61 -4.46 1.24 -7.01
C MET A 61 -3.22 1.00 -6.14
N ASN A 62 -3.42 0.79 -4.85
CA ASN A 62 -2.34 0.72 -3.86
C ASN A 62 -2.55 -0.38 -2.82
N PHE A 63 -1.46 -0.75 -2.14
CA PHE A 63 -1.49 -1.47 -0.86
C PHE A 63 -0.93 -0.53 0.21
N ASP A 64 -1.71 -0.25 1.25
CA ASP A 64 -1.31 0.61 2.38
C ASP A 64 -0.85 2.02 1.96
N GLY A 65 -1.36 2.51 0.83
CA GLY A 65 -0.94 3.77 0.20
C GLY A 65 0.30 3.68 -0.69
N TYR A 66 0.96 2.52 -0.76
CA TYR A 66 2.15 2.24 -1.57
C TYR A 66 1.78 1.55 -2.90
N ALA A 67 2.60 1.83 -3.91
CA ALA A 67 2.42 1.33 -5.26
C ALA A 67 3.77 1.29 -6.01
N ASN A 68 3.80 0.65 -7.18
CA ASN A 68 4.96 0.59 -8.07
C ASN A 68 6.24 0.05 -7.38
N GLY A 69 6.09 -0.84 -6.40
CA GLY A 69 7.22 -1.42 -5.67
C GLY A 69 7.87 -0.49 -4.64
N SER A 70 7.20 0.61 -4.27
CA SER A 70 7.69 1.54 -3.25
C SER A 70 7.76 0.93 -1.86
N MET A 71 7.02 -0.14 -1.58
CA MET A 71 7.22 -0.95 -0.38
C MET A 71 7.89 -2.29 -0.70
N THR A 72 8.77 -2.74 0.18
CA THR A 72 9.45 -4.03 0.10
C THR A 72 9.41 -4.74 1.44
N LEU A 73 8.75 -5.88 1.50
CA LEU A 73 8.89 -6.83 2.59
C LEU A 73 10.13 -7.70 2.35
N VAL A 74 11.07 -7.72 3.28
CA VAL A 74 12.19 -8.67 3.30
C VAL A 74 11.92 -9.72 4.36
N VAL A 75 12.00 -11.00 3.99
CA VAL A 75 11.73 -12.15 4.87
C VAL A 75 12.90 -13.14 4.81
N PRO A 76 13.34 -13.71 5.94
CA PRO A 76 14.28 -14.82 5.91
C PRO A 76 13.67 -16.05 5.23
N ILE A 77 14.46 -16.77 4.42
CA ILE A 77 14.03 -18.03 3.82
C ILE A 77 13.51 -19.03 4.87
N GLY A 78 12.44 -19.75 4.51
CA GLY A 78 11.81 -20.77 5.35
C GLY A 78 10.81 -20.23 6.36
N TRP A 79 10.67 -18.91 6.50
CA TRP A 79 9.66 -18.33 7.39
C TRP A 79 8.26 -18.48 6.81
N ARG A 80 7.29 -18.63 7.72
CA ARG A 80 5.87 -18.52 7.40
C ARG A 80 5.51 -17.04 7.26
N VAL A 81 4.94 -16.70 6.11
CA VAL A 81 4.40 -15.38 5.82
C VAL A 81 2.89 -15.44 5.96
N VAL A 82 2.33 -14.52 6.73
CA VAL A 82 0.90 -14.24 6.78
C VAL A 82 0.69 -12.85 6.22
N ILE A 83 0.04 -12.77 5.07
CA ILE A 83 -0.50 -11.51 4.56
C ILE A 83 -1.89 -11.36 5.17
N ASP A 84 -2.03 -10.36 6.03
CA ASP A 84 -3.28 -9.96 6.67
C ASP A 84 -3.96 -8.94 5.74
N PHE A 85 -4.76 -9.46 4.80
CA PHE A 85 -5.33 -8.72 3.69
C PHE A 85 -6.69 -8.13 4.07
N ASP A 86 -6.88 -6.84 3.81
CA ASP A 86 -8.15 -6.13 3.91
C ASP A 86 -8.42 -5.36 2.61
N ASN A 87 -9.64 -5.38 2.09
CA ASN A 87 -10.03 -4.46 1.02
C ASN A 87 -10.83 -3.28 1.60
N ALA A 88 -10.20 -2.11 1.69
CA ALA A 88 -10.85 -0.89 2.17
C ALA A 88 -11.66 -0.13 1.11
N SER A 89 -11.49 -0.49 -0.17
CA SER A 89 -12.04 0.22 -1.33
C SER A 89 -13.34 -0.41 -1.84
N LEU A 90 -14.20 0.40 -2.45
CA LEU A 90 -15.39 -0.07 -3.19
C LEU A 90 -15.03 -0.88 -4.44
N MET A 91 -13.83 -0.67 -4.98
CA MET A 91 -13.31 -1.45 -6.09
C MET A 91 -12.82 -2.81 -5.57
N PRO A 92 -13.13 -3.92 -6.26
CA PRO A 92 -12.59 -5.22 -5.90
C PRO A 92 -11.07 -5.25 -6.01
N HIS A 93 -10.42 -5.79 -4.99
CA HIS A 93 -8.96 -5.97 -4.96
C HIS A 93 -8.61 -7.35 -4.46
N SER A 94 -7.40 -7.79 -4.76
CA SER A 94 -6.88 -9.10 -4.38
C SER A 94 -5.41 -9.00 -4.00
N ALA A 95 -4.90 -10.06 -3.40
CA ALA A 95 -3.49 -10.28 -3.16
C ALA A 95 -3.04 -11.59 -3.81
N MET A 96 -1.89 -11.57 -4.47
CA MET A 96 -1.23 -12.73 -5.05
C MET A 96 0.28 -12.49 -5.10
N VAL A 97 1.09 -13.45 -4.67
CA VAL A 97 2.55 -13.38 -4.81
C VAL A 97 2.97 -14.07 -6.10
N VAL A 98 3.70 -13.36 -6.95
CA VAL A 98 4.17 -13.83 -8.26
C VAL A 98 5.69 -13.66 -8.41
N PRO A 99 6.35 -14.36 -9.35
CA PRO A 99 7.72 -14.04 -9.75
C PRO A 99 7.83 -12.56 -10.12
N TYR A 100 8.93 -11.89 -9.74
CA TYR A 100 9.05 -10.44 -9.96
C TYR A 100 8.97 -10.00 -11.44
N GLY A 101 9.32 -10.89 -12.37
CA GLY A 101 9.18 -10.67 -13.81
C GLY A 101 7.73 -10.59 -14.29
N ASP A 102 6.77 -11.11 -13.52
CA ASP A 102 5.35 -11.12 -13.84
C ASP A 102 4.55 -10.01 -13.12
N ARG A 103 5.23 -9.11 -12.38
CA ARG A 103 4.56 -8.10 -11.55
C ARG A 103 3.68 -7.09 -12.31
N GLU A 104 3.90 -6.92 -13.61
CA GLU A 104 3.21 -5.94 -14.49
C GLU A 104 2.40 -6.66 -15.59
N ARG A 105 1.88 -7.86 -15.32
CA ARG A 105 0.98 -8.55 -16.25
C ARG A 105 -0.38 -7.85 -16.34
N SER A 106 -1.01 -7.96 -17.51
CA SER A 106 -2.38 -7.47 -17.70
C SER A 106 -3.43 -8.33 -17.01
N ASN A 107 -3.16 -9.63 -16.84
CA ASN A 107 -4.05 -10.63 -16.25
C ASN A 107 -3.23 -11.64 -15.45
N PHE A 108 -3.87 -12.22 -14.44
CA PHE A 108 -3.30 -13.26 -13.58
C PHE A 108 -4.24 -14.45 -13.47
N ASP A 109 -3.67 -15.64 -13.33
CA ASP A 109 -4.37 -16.87 -12.98
C ASP A 109 -3.55 -17.64 -11.93
N ALA A 110 -4.17 -18.65 -11.31
CA ALA A 110 -3.56 -19.40 -10.20
C ALA A 110 -2.24 -20.10 -10.55
N THR A 111 -1.92 -20.33 -11.83
CA THR A 111 -0.67 -20.98 -12.24
C THR A 111 0.55 -20.07 -12.06
N MET A 112 0.35 -18.76 -11.91
CA MET A 112 1.40 -17.77 -11.72
C MET A 112 1.85 -17.61 -10.26
N VAL A 113 1.22 -18.33 -9.32
CA VAL A 113 1.54 -18.16 -7.89
C VAL A 113 2.96 -18.63 -7.61
N ALA A 114 3.74 -17.79 -6.92
CA ALA A 114 5.13 -18.08 -6.60
C ALA A 114 5.29 -19.13 -5.49
N PHE A 115 4.34 -19.16 -4.55
CA PHE A 115 4.32 -20.11 -3.44
C PHE A 115 2.89 -20.65 -3.26
N PRO A 116 2.70 -21.94 -3.00
CA PRO A 116 1.38 -22.49 -2.74
C PRO A 116 0.69 -21.74 -1.58
N GLY A 117 -0.52 -21.24 -1.81
CA GLY A 117 -1.32 -20.51 -0.81
C GLY A 117 -0.97 -19.03 -0.65
N ALA A 118 -0.10 -18.49 -1.51
CA ALA A 118 0.25 -17.07 -1.53
C ALA A 118 -0.73 -16.20 -2.35
N GLU A 119 -2.01 -16.53 -2.32
CA GLU A 119 -3.06 -15.86 -3.06
C GLU A 119 -4.40 -15.85 -2.32
N THR A 120 -5.18 -14.80 -2.56
CA THR A 120 -6.62 -14.77 -2.26
C THR A 120 -7.38 -15.76 -3.16
N PRO A 121 -8.58 -16.26 -2.79
CA PRO A 121 -9.23 -17.37 -3.49
C PRO A 121 -9.52 -17.14 -4.99
N ASN A 122 -9.81 -15.90 -5.41
CA ASN A 122 -10.09 -15.57 -6.82
C ASN A 122 -9.36 -14.27 -7.21
N PRO A 123 -8.03 -14.31 -7.44
CA PRO A 123 -7.24 -13.08 -7.61
C PRO A 123 -7.69 -12.20 -8.78
N SER A 124 -8.19 -12.80 -9.87
CA SER A 124 -8.67 -12.06 -11.04
C SER A 124 -10.03 -11.40 -10.85
N GLN A 125 -10.83 -11.87 -9.88
CA GLN A 125 -12.15 -11.29 -9.57
C GLN A 125 -12.04 -10.22 -8.48
N GLY A 126 -11.11 -10.40 -7.54
CA GLY A 126 -11.00 -9.54 -6.36
C GLY A 126 -12.03 -9.87 -5.30
N ASP A 127 -11.70 -9.55 -4.06
CA ASP A 127 -12.61 -9.56 -2.93
C ASP A 127 -13.31 -8.18 -2.82
N PRO A 128 -14.59 -8.11 -2.41
CA PRO A 128 -15.32 -6.85 -2.24
C PRO A 128 -14.87 -6.07 -1.00
N GLN A 129 -15.31 -4.83 -0.89
CA GLN A 129 -15.04 -3.95 0.25
C GLN A 129 -15.36 -4.61 1.60
N GLY A 130 -14.51 -4.37 2.60
CA GLY A 130 -14.65 -4.88 3.96
C GLY A 130 -14.30 -6.36 4.11
N THR A 131 -13.84 -7.01 3.03
CA THR A 131 -13.34 -8.37 3.12
C THR A 131 -11.99 -8.39 3.80
N HIS A 132 -11.87 -9.25 4.81
CA HIS A 132 -10.63 -9.54 5.52
C HIS A 132 -10.26 -11.01 5.34
N ARG A 133 -9.01 -11.31 5.01
CA ARG A 133 -8.49 -12.69 4.85
C ARG A 133 -7.01 -12.79 5.21
N ASP A 134 -6.63 -13.92 5.81
CA ASP A 134 -5.24 -14.31 5.90
C ASP A 134 -4.85 -15.10 4.63
N VAL A 135 -3.80 -14.65 3.94
CA VAL A 135 -3.10 -15.38 2.88
C VAL A 135 -1.79 -15.92 3.47
N ILE A 136 -1.61 -17.24 3.47
CA ILE A 136 -0.57 -17.91 4.27
C ILE A 136 0.28 -18.81 3.39
N PHE A 137 1.59 -18.59 3.40
CA PHE A 137 2.54 -19.41 2.66
C PHE A 137 3.90 -19.49 3.36
N THR A 138 4.75 -20.38 2.88
CA THR A 138 6.16 -20.45 3.30
C THR A 138 7.04 -19.79 2.26
N ALA A 139 7.91 -18.86 2.68
CA ALA A 139 8.93 -18.23 1.84
C ALA A 139 10.07 -19.23 1.54
N ALA A 140 9.79 -20.25 0.73
CA ALA A 140 10.61 -21.45 0.61
C ALA A 140 11.78 -21.35 -0.37
N LYS A 141 11.93 -20.22 -1.09
CA LYS A 141 12.96 -20.04 -2.13
C LYS A 141 13.49 -18.61 -2.11
N VAL A 142 14.81 -18.46 -2.05
CA VAL A 142 15.50 -17.16 -2.14
C VAL A 142 15.18 -16.51 -3.49
N GLY A 143 14.90 -15.21 -3.46
CA GLY A 143 14.66 -14.44 -4.66
C GLY A 143 13.81 -13.20 -4.41
N THR A 144 13.60 -12.45 -5.50
CA THR A 144 12.69 -11.30 -5.53
C THR A 144 11.39 -11.70 -6.21
N TYR A 145 10.29 -11.30 -5.58
CA TYR A 145 8.92 -11.57 -5.94
C TYR A 145 8.12 -10.26 -5.85
N ALA A 146 6.89 -10.28 -6.32
CA ALA A 146 5.96 -9.18 -6.13
C ALA A 146 4.67 -9.68 -5.50
N LEU A 147 4.14 -8.93 -4.54
CA LEU A 147 2.74 -8.97 -4.16
C LEU A 147 1.97 -8.09 -5.15
N VAL A 148 1.05 -8.66 -5.91
CA VAL A 148 0.25 -7.95 -6.90
C VAL A 148 -1.24 -8.02 -6.56
N CYS A 149 -2.00 -7.03 -7.05
CA CYS A 149 -3.43 -7.22 -7.26
C CYS A 149 -3.66 -7.95 -8.59
N GLY A 150 -4.29 -9.11 -8.52
CA GLY A 150 -4.54 -9.99 -9.67
C GLY A 150 -5.70 -9.55 -10.58
N VAL A 151 -6.49 -8.54 -10.19
CA VAL A 151 -7.62 -8.04 -10.98
C VAL A 151 -7.10 -7.42 -12.28
N PRO A 152 -7.71 -7.71 -13.44
CA PRO A 152 -7.23 -7.25 -14.75
C PRO A 152 -6.88 -5.76 -14.79
N GLY A 153 -5.65 -5.46 -15.22
CA GLY A 153 -5.13 -4.10 -15.32
C GLY A 153 -4.64 -3.46 -14.02
N HIS A 154 -4.92 -4.03 -12.84
CA HIS A 154 -4.56 -3.39 -11.57
C HIS A 154 -3.04 -3.35 -11.34
N ALA A 155 -2.36 -4.47 -11.56
CA ALA A 155 -0.91 -4.52 -11.45
C ALA A 155 -0.22 -3.63 -12.50
N LEU A 156 -0.76 -3.54 -13.73
CA LEU A 156 -0.29 -2.60 -14.76
C LEU A 156 -0.45 -1.14 -14.34
N ALA A 157 -1.48 -0.82 -13.56
CA ALA A 157 -1.69 0.50 -12.97
C ALA A 157 -0.78 0.76 -11.76
N GLY A 158 0.14 -0.14 -11.45
CA GLY A 158 1.10 0.01 -10.36
C GLY A 158 0.69 -0.63 -9.04
N MET A 159 -0.40 -1.41 -8.99
CA MET A 159 -0.85 -2.04 -7.75
C MET A 159 -0.04 -3.29 -7.40
N TRP A 160 1.21 -3.07 -7.00
CA TRP A 160 2.12 -4.10 -6.55
C TRP A 160 3.21 -3.55 -5.64
N ASP A 161 3.69 -4.40 -4.74
CA ASP A 161 4.84 -4.17 -3.86
C ASP A 161 5.79 -5.37 -3.88
N GLN A 162 7.00 -5.20 -3.35
CA GLN A 162 8.05 -6.22 -3.44
C GLN A 162 8.04 -7.16 -2.25
N LEU A 163 8.33 -8.43 -2.51
CA LEU A 163 8.70 -9.43 -1.52
C LEU A 163 10.10 -9.94 -1.86
N VAL A 164 11.03 -9.84 -0.91
CA VAL A 164 12.37 -10.40 -1.01
C VAL A 164 12.52 -11.53 0.00
N VAL A 165 12.81 -12.73 -0.48
CA VAL A 165 13.20 -13.86 0.36
C VAL A 165 14.72 -13.92 0.38
N SER A 166 15.33 -13.71 1.55
CA SER A 166 16.79 -13.61 1.74
C SER A 166 17.30 -14.72 2.66
N ASP A 167 18.47 -15.27 2.36
CA ASP A 167 19.21 -16.19 3.23
C ASP A 167 20.16 -15.45 4.19
N GLU A 168 20.45 -14.18 3.93
CA GLU A 168 21.25 -13.34 4.83
C GLU A 168 20.41 -12.73 5.96
N ALA A 169 19.16 -12.36 5.69
CA ALA A 169 18.26 -11.73 6.64
C ALA A 169 18.06 -12.60 7.90
N LYS A 170 18.22 -12.00 9.08
CA LYS A 170 17.99 -12.68 10.38
C LYS A 170 16.60 -12.43 10.95
N HIS A 171 15.98 -11.31 10.55
CA HIS A 171 14.63 -10.92 10.92
C HIS A 171 13.93 -10.29 9.72
N PRO A 172 12.58 -10.35 9.68
CA PRO A 172 11.81 -9.62 8.69
C PRO A 172 12.01 -8.11 8.81
N SER A 173 11.89 -7.40 7.69
CA SER A 173 11.92 -5.93 7.69
C SER A 173 11.05 -5.38 6.57
N LEU A 174 10.51 -4.17 6.77
CA LEU A 174 9.80 -3.42 5.75
C LEU A 174 10.66 -2.24 5.33
N ARG A 175 10.85 -2.06 4.02
CA ARG A 175 11.57 -0.92 3.44
C ARG A 175 10.60 -0.14 2.58
N VAL A 176 10.58 1.17 2.75
CA VAL A 176 9.75 2.06 1.93
C VAL A 176 10.64 3.06 1.21
N GLN A 177 10.43 3.20 -0.10
CA GLN A 177 11.00 4.26 -0.92
C GLN A 177 10.02 5.41 -0.88
N ARG A 178 10.44 6.55 -0.33
CA ARG A 178 9.64 7.77 -0.39
C ARG A 178 10.13 8.57 -1.58
N ASP A 179 9.21 8.95 -2.45
CA ASP A 179 9.50 9.97 -3.45
C ASP A 179 9.93 11.25 -2.71
N SER A 180 11.02 11.84 -3.18
CA SER A 180 11.63 13.06 -2.63
C SER A 180 10.82 14.30 -2.98
#